data_AF-A0A7J7K704-F1
#
_entry.id   AF-A0A7J7K704-F1
#
_cell.length_a   1.000
_cell.length_b   1.000
_cell.length_c   1.000
_cell.angle_alpha   90.00
_cell.angle_beta   90.00
_cell.angle_gamma   90.00
#
_symmetry.space_group_name_H-M   'P 1'
#
loop_
_entity.id
_entity.type
_entity.pdbx_description
1 polymer ?
#
loop_
_entity_poly.entity_id
_entity_poly.type
_entity_poly.pdbx_seq_one_letter_code
_entity_poly.pdbx_strand_id
1 'polypeptide(L)'
;MENLTLLDSYQYNDVNNTFKWEPFGALFHSSETGDLQRVGLLGFKLYKPAITKEINALASVVEDAKKTWNIQDILLMGDFKACYYLTKKVFSDIPLVSDKSYNWLVNDSFDTFTKITTNCAADSLMFSHITFTE
;
A
#
# COMPACT_ATOMS: atom_id res chain seq x y z
N MET A 1 -15.41 23.31 10.17
CA MET A 1 -14.10 23.32 9.48
C MET A 1 -13.94 21.94 8.88
N GLU A 2 -13.44 21.83 7.66
CA GLU A 2 -13.11 20.53 7.09
C GLU A 2 -11.82 20.04 7.75
N ASN A 3 -11.91 18.94 8.49
CA ASN A 3 -10.79 18.39 9.24
C ASN A 3 -9.84 17.57 8.34
N LEU A 4 -10.19 17.40 7.06
CA LEU A 4 -9.43 16.68 6.05
C LEU A 4 -9.63 17.40 4.70
N THR A 5 -8.54 17.78 4.05
CA THR A 5 -8.55 18.46 2.75
C THR A 5 -7.81 17.63 1.71
N LEU A 6 -8.43 17.43 0.55
CA LEU A 6 -7.76 16.87 -0.62
C LEU A 6 -6.84 17.94 -1.22
N LEU A 7 -5.54 17.65 -1.27
CA LEU A 7 -4.54 18.55 -1.84
C LEU A 7 -4.25 18.24 -3.31
N ASP A 8 -4.16 16.95 -3.65
CA ASP A 8 -3.77 16.51 -4.98
C ASP A 8 -4.20 15.05 -5.24
N SER A 9 -4.18 14.63 -6.50
CA SER A 9 -4.41 13.26 -6.94
C SER A 9 -3.27 12.75 -7.81
N TYR A 10 -3.10 11.45 -7.85
CA TYR A 10 -1.98 10.78 -8.49
C TYR A 10 -2.45 9.55 -9.24
N GLN A 11 -2.02 9.40 -10.48
CA GLN A 11 -2.21 8.18 -11.27
C GLN A 11 -0.83 7.67 -11.66
N TYR A 12 -0.47 6.45 -11.24
CA TYR A 12 0.82 5.85 -11.58
C TYR A 12 0.94 5.70 -13.09
N ASN A 13 2.04 6.22 -13.67
CA ASN A 13 2.33 6.08 -15.08
C ASN A 13 3.00 4.73 -15.37
N ASP A 14 2.21 3.71 -15.69
CA ASP A 14 2.71 2.36 -15.95
C ASP A 14 3.28 2.18 -17.36
N VAL A 15 4.46 2.76 -17.59
CA VAL A 15 5.17 2.70 -18.88
C VAL A 15 5.41 1.26 -19.36
N ASN A 16 5.59 0.32 -18.42
CA ASN A 16 5.97 -1.07 -18.72
C ASN A 16 4.77 -2.04 -18.80
N ASN A 17 3.53 -1.55 -18.73
CA ASN A 17 2.31 -2.38 -18.67
C ASN A 17 2.47 -3.52 -17.64
N THR A 18 2.90 -3.14 -16.45
CA THR A 18 3.08 -4.03 -15.30
C THR A 18 1.77 -4.41 -14.64
N PHE A 19 0.88 -3.43 -14.50
CA PHE A 19 -0.38 -3.53 -13.79
C PHE A 19 -1.55 -3.69 -14.75
N LYS A 20 -2.50 -4.55 -14.38
CA LYS A 20 -3.80 -4.61 -15.06
C LYS A 20 -4.65 -3.37 -14.79
N TRP A 21 -4.50 -2.80 -13.60
CA TRP A 21 -5.14 -1.58 -13.13
C TRP A 21 -4.06 -0.72 -12.50
N GLU A 22 -3.71 0.41 -13.11
CA GLU A 22 -2.65 1.25 -12.58
C GLU A 22 -3.03 1.79 -11.18
N PRO A 23 -2.11 1.76 -10.21
CA PRO A 23 -2.36 2.34 -8.88
C PRO A 23 -2.74 3.81 -8.94
N PHE A 24 -3.69 4.18 -8.09
CA PHE A 24 -4.18 5.55 -7.96
C PHE A 24 -3.97 6.03 -6.53
N GLY A 25 -3.77 7.34 -6.35
CA GLY A 25 -3.66 7.92 -5.04
C GLY A 25 -4.18 9.33 -4.91
N ALA A 26 -4.28 9.76 -3.66
CA ALA A 26 -4.67 11.10 -3.28
C ALA A 26 -3.83 11.57 -2.10
N LEU A 27 -3.42 12.83 -2.15
CA LEU A 27 -2.71 13.51 -1.08
C LEU A 27 -3.71 14.26 -0.22
N PHE A 28 -3.69 13.99 1.08
CA PHE A 28 -4.53 14.67 2.04
C PHE A 28 -3.73 15.50 3.03
N HIS A 29 -4.34 16.56 3.53
CA HIS A 29 -3.92 17.32 4.69
C HIS A 29 -4.96 17.20 5.79
N SER A 30 -4.53 17.04 7.04
CA SER A 30 -5.38 17.12 8.22
C SER A 30 -4.63 17.80 9.35
N SER A 31 -5.31 18.70 10.07
CA SER A 31 -4.77 19.32 11.28
C SER A 31 -4.99 18.46 12.54
N GLU A 32 -5.73 17.36 12.45
CA GLU A 32 -6.15 16.53 13.60
C GLU A 32 -5.29 15.28 13.81
N THR A 33 -4.33 15.02 12.92
CA THR A 33 -3.49 13.81 12.88
C THR A 33 -2.13 13.99 13.57
N GLY A 34 -2.00 14.97 14.47
CA GLY A 34 -0.75 15.23 15.20
C GLY A 34 0.39 15.64 14.26
N ASP A 35 1.53 14.95 14.33
CA ASP A 35 2.69 15.24 13.47
C ASP A 35 2.45 14.85 11.99
N LEU A 36 1.47 13.98 11.71
CA LEU A 36 1.14 13.51 10.36
C LEU A 36 0.21 14.50 9.64
N GLN A 37 0.70 15.69 9.33
CA GLN A 37 -0.13 16.75 8.73
C GLN A 37 -0.43 16.53 7.24
N ARG A 38 0.39 15.75 6.52
CA ARG A 38 0.21 15.42 5.11
C ARG A 38 0.45 13.93 4.89
N VAL A 39 -0.49 13.25 4.26
CA VAL A 39 -0.39 11.80 3.99
C VAL A 39 -0.88 11.47 2.59
N GLY A 40 -0.09 10.69 1.86
CA GLY A 40 -0.50 10.14 0.58
C GLY A 40 -1.20 8.80 0.77
N LEU A 41 -2.42 8.65 0.27
CA LEU A 41 -3.12 7.36 0.21
C LEU A 41 -2.96 6.78 -1.19
N LEU A 42 -2.37 5.59 -1.30
CA LEU A 42 -2.23 4.85 -2.55
C LEU A 42 -3.10 3.59 -2.51
N GLY A 43 -4.03 3.49 -3.46
CA GLY A 43 -4.83 2.31 -3.70
C GLY A 43 -4.26 1.45 -4.82
N PHE A 44 -4.22 0.13 -4.64
CA PHE A 44 -3.89 -0.81 -5.70
C PHE A 44 -4.82 -2.03 -5.71
N LYS A 45 -4.82 -2.77 -6.82
CA LYS A 45 -5.54 -4.04 -6.96
C LYS A 45 -4.71 -5.02 -7.77
N LEU A 46 -4.41 -6.18 -7.18
CA LEU A 46 -3.59 -7.18 -7.86
C LEU A 46 -4.41 -8.05 -8.83
N TYR A 47 -3.84 -8.27 -10.02
CA TYR A 47 -4.33 -9.17 -11.04
C TYR A 47 -3.70 -10.56 -10.89
N LYS A 48 -4.54 -11.56 -10.61
CA LYS A 48 -4.08 -12.92 -10.25
C LYS A 48 -3.05 -13.51 -11.22
N PRO A 49 -3.24 -13.44 -12.56
CA PRO A 49 -2.27 -14.00 -13.50
C PRO A 49 -0.88 -13.32 -13.49
N ALA A 50 -0.78 -12.11 -12.92
CA ALA A 50 0.45 -11.32 -12.86
C ALA A 50 0.84 -10.93 -11.42
N ILE A 51 0.29 -11.60 -10.40
CA ILE A 51 0.37 -11.13 -9.01
C ILE A 51 1.81 -10.94 -8.52
N THR A 52 2.72 -11.84 -8.87
CA THR A 52 4.14 -11.73 -8.50
C THR A 52 4.81 -10.54 -9.19
N LYS A 53 4.44 -10.21 -10.43
CA LYS A 53 5.00 -9.06 -11.14
C LYS A 53 4.49 -7.76 -10.53
N GLU A 54 3.17 -7.67 -10.32
CA GLU A 54 2.53 -6.46 -9.80
C GLU A 54 2.94 -6.15 -8.36
N ILE A 55 2.95 -7.15 -7.46
CA ILE A 55 3.30 -6.93 -6.05
C ILE A 55 4.75 -6.47 -5.87
N ASN A 56 5.68 -6.98 -6.70
CA ASN A 56 7.07 -6.58 -6.66
C ASN A 56 7.28 -5.14 -7.16
N ALA A 57 6.38 -4.63 -8.01
CA ALA A 57 6.46 -3.28 -8.56
C ALA A 57 5.87 -2.22 -7.61
N LEU A 58 5.04 -2.60 -6.63
CA LEU A 58 4.38 -1.65 -5.72
C LEU A 58 5.36 -0.77 -4.92
N ALA A 59 6.55 -1.27 -4.58
CA ALA A 59 7.57 -0.43 -3.94
C ALA A 59 8.01 0.74 -4.82
N SER A 60 8.11 0.54 -6.14
CA SER A 60 8.42 1.62 -7.09
C SER A 60 7.29 2.65 -7.18
N VAL A 61 6.03 2.20 -7.05
CA VAL A 61 4.85 3.08 -7.02
C VAL A 61 4.89 4.00 -5.79
N VAL A 62 5.23 3.44 -4.62
CA VAL A 62 5.38 4.23 -3.38
C VAL A 62 6.48 5.28 -3.55
N GLU A 63 7.65 4.89 -4.06
CA GLU A 63 8.78 5.81 -4.26
C GLU A 63 8.48 6.89 -5.30
N ASP A 64 7.72 6.59 -6.35
CA ASP A 64 7.28 7.58 -7.34
C ASP A 64 6.30 8.59 -6.74
N ALA A 65 5.33 8.13 -5.95
CA ALA A 65 4.39 9.00 -5.25
C ALA A 65 5.09 9.92 -4.23
N LYS A 66 6.04 9.39 -3.44
CA LYS A 66 6.88 10.18 -2.52
C LYS A 66 7.61 11.31 -3.24
N LYS A 67 8.22 11.01 -4.39
CA LYS A 67 8.92 12.00 -5.21
C LYS A 67 7.97 13.04 -5.78
N THR A 68 6.81 12.61 -6.27
CA THR A 68 5.79 13.48 -6.88
C THR A 68 5.26 14.50 -5.88
N TRP A 69 4.92 14.06 -4.67
CA TRP A 69 4.34 14.93 -3.64
C TRP A 69 5.35 15.57 -2.69
N ASN A 70 6.62 15.15 -2.78
CA ASN A 70 7.71 15.52 -1.88
C ASN A 70 7.36 15.29 -0.40
N ILE A 71 6.91 14.06 -0.07
CA ILE A 71 6.58 13.61 1.28
C ILE A 71 7.18 12.21 1.54
N GLN A 72 7.23 11.81 2.81
CA GLN A 72 7.66 10.45 3.19
C GLN A 72 6.49 9.56 3.59
N ASP A 73 5.43 10.15 4.15
CA ASP A 73 4.31 9.42 4.72
C ASP A 73 3.31 8.98 3.65
N ILE A 74 3.39 7.70 3.29
CA ILE A 74 2.50 7.05 2.33
C ILE A 74 1.81 5.87 3.01
N LEU A 75 0.50 5.81 2.88
CA LEU A 75 -0.33 4.67 3.21
C LEU A 75 -0.72 3.97 1.91
N LEU A 76 -0.14 2.79 1.69
CA LEU A 76 -0.49 1.87 0.60
C LEU A 76 -1.56 0.89 1.08
N MET A 77 -2.66 0.78 0.34
CA MET A 77 -3.80 -0.05 0.70
C MET A 77 -4.37 -0.79 -0.50
N GLY A 78 -4.75 -2.05 -0.30
CA GLY A 78 -5.35 -2.85 -1.35
C GLY A 78 -5.47 -4.32 -1.02
N ASP A 79 -5.98 -5.04 -2.01
CA ASP A 79 -6.27 -6.48 -1.97
C ASP A 79 -4.97 -7.25 -2.27
N PHE A 80 -4.16 -7.45 -1.23
CA PHE A 80 -3.01 -8.35 -1.20
C PHE A 80 -3.53 -9.79 -1.23
N LYS A 81 -3.88 -10.29 -2.42
CA LYS A 81 -4.29 -11.71 -2.65
C LYS A 81 -3.19 -12.74 -2.36
N ALA A 82 -2.18 -12.43 -1.56
CA ALA A 82 -0.92 -13.13 -1.46
C ALA A 82 -1.04 -14.59 -1.02
N CYS A 83 -1.91 -14.92 -0.05
CA CYS A 83 -1.85 -16.24 0.60
C CYS A 83 -2.10 -17.44 -0.34
N TYR A 84 -2.90 -17.27 -1.40
CA TYR A 84 -3.23 -18.38 -2.31
C TYR A 84 -2.26 -18.54 -3.46
N TYR A 85 -1.55 -17.47 -3.83
CA TYR A 85 -0.82 -17.41 -5.09
C TYR A 85 0.69 -17.25 -4.90
N LEU A 86 1.15 -16.93 -3.69
CA LEU A 86 2.57 -16.76 -3.39
C LEU A 86 3.02 -17.78 -2.35
N THR A 87 4.16 -18.42 -2.62
CA THR A 87 4.82 -19.26 -1.60
C THR A 87 5.43 -18.36 -0.53
N LYS A 88 5.61 -18.87 0.70
CA LYS A 88 6.26 -18.13 1.80
C LYS A 88 7.60 -17.53 1.40
N LYS A 89 8.39 -18.27 0.62
CA LYS A 89 9.69 -17.80 0.10
C LYS A 89 9.54 -16.61 -0.86
N VAL A 90 8.61 -16.69 -1.81
CA VAL A 90 8.37 -15.58 -2.73
C VAL A 90 7.85 -14.36 -1.98
N PHE A 91 6.99 -14.57 -0.97
CA PHE A 91 6.46 -13.48 -0.17
C PHE A 91 7.54 -12.76 0.65
N SER A 92 8.46 -13.50 1.28
CA SER A 92 9.57 -12.89 2.06
C SER A 92 10.54 -12.07 1.22
N ASP A 93 10.63 -12.35 -0.08
CA ASP A 93 11.54 -11.69 -1.01
C ASP A 93 10.90 -10.44 -1.67
N ILE A 94 9.63 -10.16 -1.41
CA ILE A 94 8.95 -8.97 -1.94
C ILE A 94 9.59 -7.73 -1.32
N PRO A 95 9.95 -6.69 -2.10
CA PRO A 95 10.59 -5.48 -1.56
C PRO A 95 9.82 -4.87 -0.39
N LEU A 96 8.50 -4.74 -0.53
CA LEU A 96 7.58 -4.24 0.50
C LEU A 96 7.56 -5.07 1.80
N VAL A 97 7.93 -6.35 1.76
CA VAL A 97 7.99 -7.25 2.93
C VAL A 97 9.40 -7.26 3.52
N SER A 98 10.42 -7.33 2.66
CA SER A 98 11.82 -7.48 3.08
C SER A 98 12.44 -6.19 3.63
N ASP A 99 11.96 -5.02 3.20
CA ASP A 99 12.49 -3.73 3.59
C ASP A 99 11.79 -3.22 4.87
N LYS A 100 12.60 -2.99 5.91
CA LYS A 100 12.14 -2.58 7.24
C LYS A 100 11.69 -1.12 7.31
N SER A 101 11.84 -0.33 6.26
CA SER A 101 11.22 1.00 6.19
C SER A 101 9.70 0.96 6.01
N TYR A 102 9.16 -0.20 5.64
CA TYR A 102 7.72 -0.44 5.52
C TYR A 102 7.19 -1.13 6.78
N ASN A 103 6.12 -0.56 7.31
CA ASN A 103 5.39 -1.09 8.46
C ASN A 103 4.06 -1.68 7.96
N TRP A 104 3.92 -3.00 8.07
CA TRP A 104 2.67 -3.71 7.82
C TRP A 104 1.75 -3.53 9.03
N LEU A 105 0.63 -2.83 8.88
CA LEU A 105 -0.31 -2.64 10.00
C LEU A 105 -1.33 -3.77 10.12
N VAL A 106 -1.65 -4.41 9.01
CA VAL A 106 -2.45 -5.63 8.99
C VAL A 106 -1.46 -6.77 8.81
N ASN A 107 -1.16 -7.45 9.93
CA ASN A 107 -0.33 -8.65 9.91
C ASN A 107 -1.16 -9.89 9.51
N ASP A 108 -0.48 -10.99 9.22
CA ASP A 108 -1.08 -12.28 8.83
C ASP A 108 -2.11 -12.85 9.85
N SER A 109 -2.19 -12.29 11.06
CA SER A 109 -3.16 -12.68 12.09
C SER A 109 -4.47 -11.88 12.07
N PHE A 110 -4.59 -10.84 11.23
CA PHE A 110 -5.84 -10.12 11.01
C PHE A 110 -6.60 -10.72 9.83
N ASP A 111 -7.61 -11.54 10.13
CA ASP A 111 -8.52 -12.09 9.13
C ASP A 111 -9.48 -10.98 8.63
N THR A 112 -9.24 -10.44 7.43
CA THR A 112 -10.11 -9.40 6.83
C THR A 112 -11.26 -9.97 5.99
N PHE A 113 -11.45 -11.30 5.97
CA PHE A 113 -12.46 -11.94 5.12
C PHE A 113 -13.85 -12.00 5.77
N THR A 114 -14.90 -11.59 5.04
CA THR A 114 -16.31 -11.84 5.40
C THR A 114 -16.79 -13.26 5.03
N LYS A 115 -15.91 -14.13 4.53
CA LYS A 115 -16.19 -15.55 4.29
C LYS A 115 -15.41 -16.41 5.28
N ILE A 116 -16.12 -16.78 6.34
CA ILE A 116 -15.77 -17.80 7.33
C ILE A 116 -15.41 -19.09 6.58
N THR A 117 -14.12 -19.38 6.37
CA THR A 117 -13.53 -20.73 6.15
C THR A 117 -12.03 -20.72 5.82
N THR A 118 -11.36 -19.57 5.70
CA THR A 118 -9.94 -19.55 5.32
C THR A 118 -9.14 -18.50 6.08
N ASN A 119 -8.18 -18.95 6.90
CA ASN A 119 -7.19 -18.09 7.56
C ASN A 119 -6.28 -17.41 6.51
N CYS A 120 -6.68 -16.26 5.98
CA CYS A 120 -5.85 -15.42 5.12
C CYS A 120 -6.30 -13.96 5.20
N ALA A 121 -5.39 -13.08 5.62
CA ALA A 121 -5.55 -11.64 5.47
C ALA A 121 -5.46 -11.27 3.98
N ALA A 122 -6.60 -11.08 3.31
CA ALA A 122 -6.63 -10.75 1.89
C ALA A 122 -6.54 -9.24 1.60
N ASP A 123 -6.93 -8.42 2.58
CA ASP A 123 -6.71 -6.99 2.55
C ASP A 123 -5.52 -6.70 3.45
N SER A 124 -4.54 -5.94 2.96
CA SER A 124 -3.45 -5.47 3.82
C SER A 124 -3.31 -3.97 3.71
N LEU A 125 -3.25 -3.32 4.87
CA LEU A 125 -2.90 -1.92 5.02
C LEU A 125 -1.42 -1.83 5.37
N MET A 126 -0.71 -1.01 4.63
CA MET A 126 0.74 -0.93 4.57
C MET A 126 1.17 0.53 4.67
N PHE A 127 2.03 0.86 5.62
CA PHE A 127 2.50 2.23 5.83
C PHE A 127 3.99 2.30 5.54
N SER A 128 4.44 3.31 4.80
CA SER A 128 5.87 3.63 4.72
C SER A 128 6.19 4.76 5.70
N HIS A 129 7.23 4.58 6.52
CA HIS A 129 7.86 5.62 7.34
C HIS A 129 7.05 6.28 8.49
N ILE A 130 5.83 5.84 8.80
CA ILE A 130 5.12 6.35 9.99
C ILE A 130 5.71 5.72 11.26
N THR A 131 6.27 6.56 12.13
CA THR A 131 6.51 6.23 13.55
C THR A 131 5.28 6.59 14.36
N PHE A 132 4.61 5.59 14.96
CA PHE A 132 3.63 5.83 16.00
C PHE A 132 4.39 6.13 17.29
N THR A 133 4.36 7.38 17.74
CA THR A 133 4.69 7.71 19.13
C THR A 133 3.42 7.52 19.96
N GLU A 134 3.50 6.62 20.95
CA GLU A 134 2.46 6.48 21.99
C GLU A 134 2.26 7.77 22.79
#